data_AF-A0A9E5GPS4-F1
#
_entry.id   AF-A0A9E5GPS4-F1
#
_cell.length_a   1.000
_cell.length_b   1.000
_cell.length_c   1.000
_cell.angle_alpha   90.00
_cell.angle_beta   90.00
_cell.angle_gamma   90.00
#
_symmetry.space_group_name_H-M   'P 1'
#
loop_
_entity.id
_entity.type
_entity.pdbx_description
1 polymer ?
#
loop_
_entity_poly.entity_id
_entity_poly.type
_entity_poly.pdbx_seq_one_letter_code
_entity_poly.pdbx_strand_id
1 'polypeptide(L)'
;MKNKALSYILVFILILLSFLGGSYFEKQKIKTQSTLPTEASSNVSPISVTEVSDGDTLKLSDGKTFRLYGVNAPEVKEPFFEEAKVFTENLVLGKEISFEQEENYKVDKFGRTLGYVFIDGVNLNIELVRNGLARVVLYEKRAKIK
;
A
#
# COMPACT_ATOMS: atom_id res chain seq x y z
N MET A 1 42.12 6.54 40.55
CA MET A 1 41.84 5.24 39.88
C MET A 1 40.37 5.23 39.51
N LYS A 2 40.00 5.23 38.23
CA LYS A 2 38.58 5.24 37.82
C LYS A 2 37.94 3.90 38.23
N ASN A 3 36.87 3.95 39.02
CA ASN A 3 36.18 2.76 39.51
C ASN A 3 35.50 2.05 38.33
N LYS A 4 36.18 1.03 37.77
CA LYS A 4 35.67 0.25 36.64
C LYS A 4 34.26 -0.33 36.93
N ALA A 5 33.96 -0.62 38.20
CA ALA A 5 32.64 -1.03 38.67
C ALA A 5 31.52 -0.02 38.33
N LEU A 6 31.78 1.29 38.44
CA LEU A 6 30.80 2.32 38.10
C LEU A 6 30.50 2.34 36.60
N SER A 7 31.51 2.05 35.76
CA SER A 7 31.36 1.94 34.31
C SER A 7 30.51 0.73 33.92
N TYR A 8 30.70 -0.42 34.59
CA TYR A 8 29.90 -1.61 34.31
C TYR A 8 28.45 -1.46 34.74
N ILE A 9 28.18 -0.80 35.87
CA ILE A 9 26.82 -0.49 36.32
C ILE A 9 26.11 0.43 35.33
N LEU A 10 26.80 1.45 34.80
CA LEU A 10 26.22 2.36 33.81
C LEU A 10 25.85 1.64 32.50
N VAL A 11 26.73 0.76 32.00
CA VAL A 11 26.46 -0.03 30.79
C VAL A 11 25.31 -1.01 31.00
N PHE A 12 25.23 -1.64 32.18
CA PHE A 12 24.13 -2.55 32.52
C PHE A 12 22.77 -1.83 32.58
N ILE A 13 22.73 -0.63 33.16
CA ILE A 13 21.51 0.21 33.20
C ILE A 13 21.06 0.61 31.79
N LEU A 14 22.00 0.96 30.90
CA LEU A 14 21.68 1.32 29.51
C LEU A 14 21.07 0.14 28.74
N ILE A 15 21.60 -1.08 28.92
CA ILE A 15 21.05 -2.29 28.31
C ILE A 15 19.65 -2.60 28.87
N LEU A 16 19.44 -2.44 30.18
CA LEU A 16 18.14 -2.67 30.82
C LEU A 16 17.07 -1.68 30.33
N LEU A 17 17.43 -0.41 30.12
CA LEU A 17 16.55 0.61 29.57
C LEU A 17 16.14 0.32 28.12
N SER A 18 17.03 -0.27 27.31
CA SER A 18 16.71 -0.70 25.94
C SER A 18 15.66 -1.81 25.91
N PHE A 19 15.67 -2.73 26.89
CA PHE A 19 14.69 -3.82 26.97
C PHE A 19 13.31 -3.39 27.51
N LEU A 20 13.23 -2.37 28.36
CA LEU A 20 11.94 -1.85 28.86
C LEU A 20 11.26 -0.86 27.90
N GLY A 21 11.99 -0.26 26.96
CA GLY A 21 11.45 0.73 26.02
C GLY A 21 10.56 0.16 24.90
N GLY A 22 10.68 -1.13 24.58
CA GLY A 22 9.97 -1.75 23.45
C GLY A 22 8.45 -1.89 23.66
N SER A 23 7.99 -2.20 24.87
CA SER A 23 6.56 -2.47 25.12
C SER A 23 5.70 -1.20 25.26
N TYR A 24 6.32 -0.02 25.45
CA TYR A 24 5.57 1.24 25.58
C TYR A 24 5.17 1.83 24.22
N PHE A 25 5.89 1.50 23.14
CA PHE A 25 5.61 2.04 21.80
C PHE A 25 4.50 1.27 21.07
N GLU A 26 4.36 -0.04 21.32
CA GLU A 26 3.23 -0.85 20.82
C GLU A 26 1.88 -0.34 21.35
N LYS A 27 1.86 0.13 22.62
CA LYS A 27 0.64 0.56 23.32
C LYS A 27 0.11 1.92 22.86
N GLN A 28 0.86 2.67 22.04
CA GLN A 28 0.45 3.99 21.52
C GLN A 28 -0.13 3.94 20.09
N LYS A 29 0.03 2.83 19.35
CA LYS A 29 -0.67 2.64 18.05
C LYS A 29 -2.17 2.35 18.21
N ILE A 30 -2.63 1.98 19.41
CA ILE A 30 -4.00 1.49 19.66
C ILE A 30 -4.91 2.57 20.30
N LYS A 31 -4.40 3.75 20.66
CA LYS A 31 -5.14 4.75 21.45
C LYS A 31 -5.44 6.06 20.70
N THR A 32 -5.97 5.98 19.49
CA THR A 32 -6.62 7.14 18.85
C THR A 32 -7.91 6.69 18.15
N GLN A 33 -9.02 7.16 18.72
CA GLN A 33 -10.40 7.19 18.21
C GLN A 33 -11.25 5.90 18.28
N SER A 34 -11.79 5.66 19.49
CA SER A 34 -13.15 5.12 19.64
C SER A 34 -13.97 6.13 20.45
N THR A 35 -14.58 7.08 19.76
CA THR A 35 -15.81 7.75 20.22
C THR A 35 -16.92 7.20 19.36
N LEU A 36 -17.84 6.46 19.99
CA LEU A 36 -19.02 5.85 19.39
C LEU A 36 -19.89 6.91 18.69
N PRO A 37 -20.31 6.60 17.46
CA PRO A 37 -21.72 6.65 17.14
C PRO A 37 -22.22 5.27 16.69
N THR A 38 -23.26 4.82 17.39
CA THR A 38 -24.39 4.02 16.93
C THR A 38 -24.16 2.90 15.91
N GLU A 39 -24.48 1.70 16.37
CA GLU A 39 -24.62 0.45 15.61
C GLU A 39 -25.26 0.63 14.23
N ALA A 40 -24.45 0.46 13.20
CA ALA A 40 -24.87 -0.18 11.98
C ALA A 40 -23.81 -1.25 11.68
N SER A 41 -24.12 -2.50 12.01
CA SER A 41 -23.38 -3.66 11.54
C SER A 41 -23.55 -3.73 10.02
N SER A 42 -22.73 -2.97 9.29
CA SER A 42 -22.37 -3.34 7.94
C SER A 42 -21.31 -4.41 8.09
N ASN A 43 -21.66 -5.65 7.74
CA ASN A 43 -20.67 -6.67 7.39
C ASN A 43 -19.94 -6.17 6.13
N VAL A 44 -19.04 -5.19 6.28
CA VAL A 44 -18.16 -4.75 5.19
C VAL A 44 -17.09 -5.82 5.11
N SER A 45 -17.35 -6.82 4.27
CA SER A 45 -16.31 -7.75 3.86
C SER A 45 -15.10 -6.94 3.38
N PRO A 46 -13.87 -7.27 3.81
CA PRO A 46 -12.69 -6.56 3.34
C PRO A 46 -12.63 -6.61 1.81
N ILE A 47 -12.32 -5.46 1.20
CA ILE A 47 -12.21 -5.34 -0.25
C ILE A 47 -10.98 -6.13 -0.70
N SER A 48 -11.18 -7.07 -1.64
CA SER A 48 -10.13 -7.93 -2.19
C SER A 48 -10.08 -7.83 -3.71
N VAL A 49 -8.96 -8.25 -4.32
CA VAL A 49 -8.87 -8.38 -5.77
C VAL A 49 -9.54 -9.67 -6.21
N THR A 50 -10.45 -9.54 -7.18
CA THR A 50 -11.14 -10.68 -7.79
C THR A 50 -10.54 -11.06 -9.15
N GLU A 51 -9.97 -10.10 -9.87
CA GLU A 51 -9.39 -10.31 -11.20
C GLU A 51 -8.32 -9.26 -11.49
N VAL A 52 -7.29 -9.66 -12.24
CA VAL A 52 -6.28 -8.77 -12.83
C VAL A 52 -6.55 -8.70 -14.33
N SER A 53 -6.88 -7.52 -14.83
CA SER A 53 -7.22 -7.35 -16.26
C SER A 53 -5.94 -7.35 -17.11
N ASP A 54 -4.97 -6.54 -16.68
CA ASP A 54 -3.62 -6.35 -17.20
C ASP A 54 -2.67 -6.08 -16.01
N GLY A 55 -1.41 -5.75 -16.26
CA GLY A 55 -0.44 -5.55 -15.18
C GLY A 55 -0.79 -4.42 -14.19
N ASP A 56 -1.66 -3.47 -14.53
CA ASP A 56 -1.94 -2.28 -13.69
C ASP A 56 -3.43 -1.98 -13.44
N THR A 57 -4.33 -2.88 -13.86
CA THR A 57 -5.77 -2.74 -13.71
C THR A 57 -6.36 -3.93 -12.94
N LEU A 58 -6.92 -3.65 -11.77
CA LEU A 58 -7.47 -4.63 -10.83
C LEU A 58 -9.00 -4.50 -10.74
N LYS A 59 -9.72 -5.62 -10.75
CA LYS A 59 -11.14 -5.67 -10.37
C LYS A 59 -11.26 -6.06 -8.91
N LEU A 60 -12.14 -5.36 -8.21
CA LEU A 60 -12.32 -5.50 -6.78
C LEU A 60 -13.62 -6.25 -6.45
N SER A 61 -13.69 -6.81 -5.25
CA SER A 61 -14.86 -7.53 -4.75
C SER A 61 -16.11 -6.67 -4.59
N ASP A 62 -15.98 -5.34 -4.56
CA ASP A 62 -17.11 -4.39 -4.55
C ASP A 62 -17.59 -4.00 -5.96
N GLY A 63 -17.07 -4.68 -6.99
CA GLY A 63 -17.41 -4.43 -8.40
C GLY A 63 -16.71 -3.24 -9.02
N LYS A 64 -15.88 -2.50 -8.27
CA LYS A 64 -15.10 -1.39 -8.83
C LYS A 64 -13.86 -1.91 -9.56
N THR A 65 -13.36 -1.06 -10.45
CA THR A 65 -12.06 -1.26 -11.09
C THR A 65 -11.08 -0.22 -10.55
N PHE A 66 -9.92 -0.68 -10.13
CA PHE A 66 -8.81 0.12 -9.64
C PHE A 66 -7.68 0.11 -10.66
N ARG A 67 -7.17 1.29 -11.01
CA ARG A 67 -6.10 1.48 -11.99
C ARG A 67 -4.92 2.13 -11.30
N LEU A 68 -3.74 1.52 -11.42
CA LEU A 68 -2.55 2.06 -10.77
C LEU A 68 -2.19 3.42 -11.36
N TYR A 69 -2.10 4.44 -10.53
CA TYR A 69 -1.74 5.78 -10.95
C TYR A 69 -0.25 5.87 -11.27
N GLY A 70 0.08 6.66 -12.29
CA GLY A 70 1.46 6.97 -12.67
C GLY A 70 2.21 5.88 -13.44
N VAL A 71 1.59 4.74 -13.73
CA VAL A 71 2.22 3.62 -14.46
C VAL A 71 1.30 3.09 -15.57
N ASN A 72 1.90 2.53 -16.62
CA ASN A 72 1.21 1.81 -17.70
C ASN A 72 1.90 0.48 -18.00
N ALA A 73 1.25 -0.63 -17.65
CA ALA A 73 1.61 -1.97 -18.08
C ALA A 73 1.27 -2.17 -19.57
N PRO A 74 1.86 -3.17 -20.25
CA PRO A 74 1.44 -3.55 -21.59
C PRO A 74 -0.04 -3.97 -21.63
N GLU A 75 -0.72 -3.62 -22.70
CA GLU A 75 -2.12 -3.99 -22.98
C GLU A 75 -2.20 -5.36 -23.68
N VAL A 76 -3.42 -5.90 -23.83
CA VAL A 76 -3.65 -7.18 -24.51
C VAL A 76 -3.02 -7.19 -25.91
N LYS A 77 -2.20 -8.21 -26.20
CA LYS A 77 -1.39 -8.40 -27.43
C LYS A 77 -0.13 -7.53 -27.53
N GLU A 78 0.19 -6.71 -26.54
CA GLU A 78 1.51 -6.07 -26.47
C GLU A 78 2.56 -7.02 -25.88
N PRO A 79 3.84 -6.89 -26.26
CA PRO A 79 4.92 -7.65 -25.64
C PRO A 79 4.94 -7.45 -24.11
N PHE A 80 5.20 -8.53 -23.37
CA PHE A 80 5.23 -8.57 -21.90
C PHE A 80 3.87 -8.42 -21.19
N PHE A 81 2.75 -8.49 -21.92
CA PHE A 81 1.40 -8.45 -21.31
C PHE A 81 1.19 -9.57 -20.29
N GLU A 82 1.45 -10.83 -20.67
CA GLU A 82 1.21 -11.99 -19.80
C GLU A 82 2.14 -11.95 -18.58
N GLU A 83 3.39 -11.56 -18.77
CA GLU A 83 4.38 -11.43 -17.72
C GLU A 83 3.97 -10.36 -16.69
N ALA A 84 3.51 -9.19 -17.15
CA ALA A 84 3.03 -8.13 -16.28
C ALA A 84 1.77 -8.54 -15.51
N LYS A 85 0.83 -9.22 -16.20
CA LYS A 85 -0.40 -9.73 -15.59
C LYS A 85 -0.11 -10.77 -14.51
N VAL A 86 0.66 -11.81 -14.84
CA VAL A 86 1.02 -12.89 -13.91
C VAL A 86 1.83 -12.35 -12.73
N PHE A 87 2.74 -11.40 -12.97
CA PHE A 87 3.46 -10.73 -11.89
C PHE A 87 2.51 -10.07 -10.88
N THR A 88 1.54 -9.31 -11.37
CA THR A 88 0.54 -8.66 -10.53
C THR A 88 -0.37 -9.67 -9.83
N GLU A 89 -0.86 -10.70 -10.53
CA GLU A 89 -1.68 -11.77 -9.96
C GLU A 89 -1.00 -12.45 -8.76
N ASN A 90 0.28 -12.80 -8.89
CA ASN A 90 1.08 -13.42 -7.82
C ASN A 90 1.26 -12.52 -6.59
N LEU A 91 1.19 -11.20 -6.78
CA LEU A 91 1.31 -10.24 -5.68
C LEU A 91 -0.02 -9.97 -4.99
N VAL A 92 -1.13 -9.92 -5.73
CA VAL A 92 -2.40 -9.39 -5.18
C VAL A 92 -3.46 -10.44 -4.89
N LEU A 93 -3.50 -11.56 -5.63
CA LEU A 93 -4.58 -12.54 -5.47
C LEU A 93 -4.43 -13.31 -4.16
N GLY A 94 -5.53 -13.40 -3.40
CA GLY A 94 -5.59 -14.10 -2.12
C GLY A 94 -4.81 -13.42 -1.00
N LYS A 95 -4.30 -12.19 -1.19
CA LYS A 95 -3.56 -11.44 -0.17
C LYS A 95 -4.37 -10.26 0.34
N GLU A 96 -4.03 -9.83 1.55
CA GLU A 96 -4.51 -8.56 2.08
C GLU A 96 -3.73 -7.42 1.42
N ILE A 97 -4.47 -6.47 0.85
CA ILE A 97 -3.89 -5.34 0.15
C ILE A 97 -4.52 -4.05 0.64
N SER A 98 -3.73 -2.98 0.65
CA SER A 98 -4.23 -1.64 0.92
C SER A 98 -4.20 -0.78 -0.33
N PHE A 99 -5.19 0.09 -0.44
CA PHE A 99 -5.35 1.01 -1.55
C PHE A 99 -5.21 2.43 -1.03
N GLU A 100 -4.34 3.20 -1.67
CA GLU A 100 -4.21 4.64 -1.43
C GLU A 100 -4.73 5.37 -2.67
N GLN A 101 -5.86 6.06 -2.55
CA GLN A 101 -6.44 6.79 -3.67
C GLN A 101 -5.64 8.08 -3.95
N GLU A 102 -5.38 8.36 -5.23
CA GLU A 102 -4.73 9.61 -5.63
C GLU A 102 -5.65 10.82 -5.37
N GLU A 103 -5.12 11.84 -4.69
CA GLU A 103 -5.90 13.00 -4.26
C GLU A 103 -6.33 13.90 -5.43
N ASN A 104 -5.44 14.09 -6.40
CA ASN A 104 -5.65 15.03 -7.51
C ASN A 104 -6.44 14.41 -8.68
N TYR A 105 -6.40 13.08 -8.79
CA TYR A 105 -7.03 12.31 -9.87
C TYR A 105 -7.68 11.07 -9.27
N LYS A 106 -8.88 11.24 -8.73
CA LYS A 106 -9.58 10.14 -8.05
C LYS A 106 -10.10 9.07 -8.99
N VAL A 107 -10.59 9.49 -10.15
CA VAL A 107 -11.26 8.65 -11.14
C VAL A 107 -10.86 9.10 -12.54
N ASP A 108 -10.61 8.14 -13.44
CA ASP A 108 -10.30 8.45 -14.83
C ASP A 108 -11.56 8.62 -15.71
N LYS A 109 -11.37 8.88 -17.00
CA LYS A 109 -12.47 9.06 -17.96
C LYS A 109 -13.33 7.80 -18.18
N PHE A 110 -12.86 6.64 -17.74
CA PHE A 110 -13.54 5.34 -17.87
C PHE A 110 -14.25 4.92 -16.57
N GLY A 111 -14.20 5.76 -15.53
CA GLY A 111 -14.81 5.44 -14.23
C GLY A 111 -13.94 4.55 -13.33
N ARG A 112 -12.66 4.32 -13.68
CA ARG A 112 -11.74 3.54 -12.84
C ARG A 112 -11.18 4.41 -11.73
N THR A 113 -11.14 3.86 -10.52
CA THR A 113 -10.49 4.52 -9.38
C THR A 113 -8.98 4.52 -9.59
N LEU A 114 -8.32 5.66 -9.41
CA LEU A 114 -6.87 5.79 -9.58
C LEU A 114 -6.15 5.85 -8.24
N GLY A 115 -5.01 5.17 -8.13
CA GLY A 115 -4.18 5.26 -6.94
C GLY A 115 -3.04 4.24 -6.87
N TYR A 116 -2.63 3.90 -5.66
CA TYR A 116 -1.49 3.04 -5.37
C TYR A 116 -1.97 1.81 -4.60
N VAL A 117 -1.32 0.67 -4.87
CA VAL A 117 -1.59 -0.60 -4.18
C VAL A 117 -0.38 -1.01 -3.39
N PHE A 118 -0.61 -1.41 -2.14
CA PHE A 118 0.43 -1.92 -1.26
C PHE A 118 0.09 -3.31 -0.73
N ILE A 119 1.09 -4.19 -0.72
CA ILE A 119 1.02 -5.56 -0.23
C ILE A 119 2.16 -5.73 0.77
N ASP A 120 1.85 -5.95 2.05
CA ASP A 120 2.86 -6.06 3.12
C ASP A 120 3.88 -4.89 3.13
N GLY A 121 3.42 -3.68 2.79
CA GLY A 121 4.25 -2.48 2.69
C GLY A 121 5.01 -2.33 1.36
N VAL A 122 4.92 -3.30 0.44
CA VAL A 122 5.50 -3.25 -0.90
C VAL A 122 4.55 -2.54 -1.85
N ASN A 123 5.03 -1.53 -2.58
CA ASN A 123 4.24 -0.76 -3.55
C ASN A 123 4.24 -1.44 -4.94
N LEU A 124 3.08 -1.95 -5.36
CA LEU A 124 2.92 -2.65 -6.63
C LEU A 124 3.31 -1.79 -7.85
N ASN A 125 2.95 -0.50 -7.85
CA ASN A 125 3.27 0.42 -8.95
C ASN A 125 4.79 0.48 -9.17
N ILE A 126 5.56 0.59 -8.07
CA ILE A 126 7.03 0.62 -8.12
C ILE A 126 7.59 -0.73 -8.58
N GLU A 127 7.04 -1.85 -8.07
CA GLU A 127 7.53 -3.18 -8.44
C GLU A 127 7.35 -3.47 -9.93
N LEU A 128 6.23 -3.08 -10.54
CA LEU A 128 6.01 -3.22 -11.97
C LEU A 128 7.08 -2.49 -12.78
N VAL A 129 7.38 -1.23 -12.42
CA VAL A 129 8.41 -0.44 -13.11
C VAL A 129 9.80 -1.03 -12.87
N ARG A 130 10.10 -1.45 -11.63
CA ARG A 130 11.40 -2.04 -11.27
C ARG A 130 11.70 -3.31 -12.06
N ASN A 131 10.68 -4.11 -12.34
CA ASN A 131 10.81 -5.35 -13.11
C ASN A 131 10.70 -5.13 -14.63
N GLY A 132 10.56 -3.88 -15.10
CA GLY A 132 10.41 -3.57 -16.53
C GLY A 132 9.05 -3.98 -17.11
N LEU A 133 8.06 -4.19 -16.26
CA LEU A 133 6.71 -4.67 -16.60
C LEU A 133 5.69 -3.53 -16.72
N ALA A 134 6.10 -2.28 -16.44
CA ALA A 134 5.32 -1.09 -16.72
C ALA A 134 6.24 0.11 -17.01
N ARG A 135 5.73 1.08 -17.77
CA ARG A 135 6.35 2.40 -17.98
C ARG A 135 5.73 3.45 -17.08
N VAL A 136 6.48 4.49 -16.73
CA VAL A 136 5.95 5.65 -15.99
C VAL A 136 5.12 6.52 -16.93
N VAL A 137 3.97 7.01 -16.46
CA VAL A 137 3.08 7.92 -17.19
C VAL A 137 2.76 9.14 -16.35
N LEU A 138 2.84 10.32 -16.97
CA LEU A 138 2.51 11.59 -16.33
C LEU A 138 1.05 11.95 -16.57
N TYR A 139 0.36 12.35 -15.50
CA TYR A 139 -1.00 12.87 -15.57
C TYR A 139 -0.93 14.39 -15.52
N GLU A 140 -1.14 15.04 -16.65
CA GLU A 140 -1.14 16.49 -16.72
C GLU A 140 -2.36 17.07 -16.00
N LYS A 141 -2.09 18.05 -15.13
CA LYS A 141 -3.14 18.78 -14.45
C LYS A 141 -3.92 19.49 -15.53
N ARG A 142 -5.21 19.15 -15.66
CA ARG A 142 -6.15 20.05 -16.33
C ARG A 142 -6.11 21.35 -15.54
N ALA A 143 -5.33 22.32 -16.03
CA ALA A 143 -5.42 23.68 -15.55
C ALA A 143 -6.90 24.03 -15.62
N LYS A 144 -7.50 24.39 -14.48
CA LYS A 144 -8.84 24.97 -14.48
C LYS A 144 -8.70 26.26 -15.29
N ILE A 145 -9.04 26.20 -16.58
CA ILE A 145 -9.25 27.41 -17.36
C ILE A 145 -10.45 28.06 -16.67
N LYS A 146 -10.18 29.14 -15.95
CA LYS A 146 -11.20 29.99 -15.33
C LYS A 146 -11.97 30.71 -16.43
#